data_AF-A8UZV3-F1
#
_entry.id   AF-A8UZV3-F1
#
_cell.length_a   1.000
_cell.length_b   1.000
_cell.length_c   1.000
_cell.angle_alpha   90.00
_cell.angle_beta   90.00
_cell.angle_gamma   90.00
#
_symmetry.space_group_name_H-M   'P 1'
#
loop_
_entity.id
_entity.type
_entity.pdbx_description
1 polymer ?
#
loop_
_entity_poly.entity_id
_entity_poly.type
_entity_poly.pdbx_seq_one_letter_code
_entity_poly.pdbx_strand_id
1 'polypeptide(L)' 'KVKDTENGYYIKDLLYLAKLIVLSAKNREESRGVHYRNDFPHEKDKYKKHTIIDNKEKIKLEVN' A
#
# COMPACT_ATOMS: atom_id res chain seq x y z
N LYS A 1 -23.36 -19.53 -21.78
CA LYS A 1 -22.87 -18.30 -21.10
C LYS A 1 -22.21 -18.73 -19.81
N VAL A 2 -20.87 -18.78 -19.79
CA VAL A 2 -20.11 -19.00 -18.55
C VAL A 2 -20.42 -17.82 -17.63
N LYS A 3 -20.83 -18.09 -16.39
CA LYS A 3 -21.15 -17.05 -15.42
C LYS A 3 -19.82 -16.43 -14.96
N ASP A 4 -19.39 -15.36 -15.61
CA ASP A 4 -18.19 -14.57 -15.28
C ASP A 4 -18.24 -13.90 -13.89
N THR A 5 -19.23 -14.24 -13.05
CA THR A 5 -19.58 -13.50 -11.84
C THR A 5 -18.75 -13.87 -10.62
N GLU A 6 -18.18 -15.08 -10.52
CA GLU A 6 -17.35 -15.44 -9.35
C GLU A 6 -15.89 -14.97 -9.47
N ASN A 7 -15.28 -15.08 -10.65
CA ASN A 7 -13.90 -14.61 -10.86
C ASN A 7 -13.79 -13.08 -10.92
N GLY A 8 -14.84 -12.36 -11.32
CA GLY A 8 -14.79 -10.91 -11.49
C GLY A 8 -14.54 -10.14 -10.18
N TYR A 9 -15.21 -10.51 -9.09
CA TYR A 9 -15.01 -9.87 -7.79
C TYR A 9 -13.62 -10.16 -7.22
N TYR A 10 -13.15 -11.41 -7.32
CA TYR A 10 -11.82 -11.79 -6.86
C TYR A 10 -10.71 -10.98 -7.56
N ILE A 11 -10.79 -10.86 -8.89
CA ILE A 11 -9.83 -10.06 -9.68
C ILE A 11 -9.89 -8.58 -9.29
N LYS A 12 -11.10 -8.05 -9.06
CA LYS A 12 -11.28 -6.67 -8.61
C LYS A 12 -10.64 -6.41 -7.24
N ASP A 13 -10.82 -7.33 -6.30
CA ASP A 13 -10.25 -7.23 -4.95
C ASP A 13 -8.72 -7.32 -4.99
N LEU A 14 -8.16 -8.22 -5.79
CA LEU A 14 -6.72 -8.31 -6.02
C LEU A 14 -6.16 -7.02 -6.63
N LEU A 15 -6.84 -6.46 -7.62
CA LEU A 15 -6.43 -5.20 -8.24
C LEU A 15 -6.49 -4.03 -7.25
N TYR A 16 -7.54 -4.00 -6.43
CA TYR A 16 -7.69 -2.99 -5.38
C TYR A 16 -6.57 -3.11 -4.33
N LEU A 17 -6.29 -4.34 -3.86
CA LEU A 17 -5.18 -4.61 -2.94
C LEU A 17 -3.83 -4.18 -3.53
N ALA A 18 -3.55 -4.57 -4.78
CA ALA A 18 -2.32 -4.18 -5.47
C ALA A 18 -2.16 -2.65 -5.56
N LYS A 19 -3.26 -1.94 -5.85
CA LYS A 19 -3.29 -0.47 -5.85
C LYS A 19 -2.92 0.10 -4.48
N LEU A 20 -3.49 -0.42 -3.40
CA LEU A 20 -3.21 0.04 -2.04
C LEU A 20 -1.75 -0.21 -1.61
N ILE A 21 -1.18 -1.35 -2.00
CA ILE A 21 0.23 -1.68 -1.77
C ILE A 21 1.14 -0.65 -2.48
N VAL A 22 0.90 -0.42 -3.77
CA VAL A 22 1.68 0.54 -4.57
C VAL A 22 1.54 1.96 -4.03
N LEU A 23 0.34 2.38 -3.66
CA LEU A 23 0.09 3.70 -3.08
C LEU A 23 0.84 3.87 -1.75
N SER A 24 0.84 2.85 -0.88
CA SER A 24 1.59 2.85 0.37
C SER A 24 3.10 2.97 0.13
N ALA A 25 3.65 2.12 -0.75
CA ALA A 25 5.07 2.09 -1.05
C ALA A 25 5.56 3.42 -1.66
N LYS A 26 4.77 4.00 -2.57
CA LYS A 26 5.08 5.28 -3.22
C LYS A 26 5.20 6.44 -2.22
N ASN A 27 4.28 6.53 -1.25
CA ASN A 27 4.23 7.63 -0.28
C ASN A 27 5.22 7.47 0.90
N ARG A 28 5.75 6.27 1.10
CA ARG A 28 6.78 5.98 2.11
C ARG A 28 8.18 6.15 1.51
N GLU A 29 8.72 7.36 1.62
CA GLU A 29 10.04 7.77 1.11
C GLU A 29 11.17 7.46 2.12
N GLU A 30 11.29 6.20 2.53
CA GLU A 30 12.42 5.66 3.28
C GLU A 30 12.65 4.21 2.85
N SER A 31 13.71 3.59 3.37
CA SER A 31 13.90 2.15 3.36
C SER A 31 13.95 1.63 4.79
N ARG A 32 13.09 0.66 5.13
CA ARG A 32 12.99 0.07 6.48
C ARG A 32 12.52 -1.39 6.37
N GLY A 33 13.31 -2.32 6.90
CA GLY A 33 12.99 -3.75 6.83
C GLY A 33 12.86 -4.24 5.38
N VAL A 34 11.70 -4.81 5.03
CA VAL A 34 11.41 -5.35 3.68
C VAL A 34 11.00 -4.30 2.65
N HIS A 35 10.72 -3.06 3.07
CA HIS A 35 10.43 -1.95 2.17
C HIS A 35 11.75 -1.25 1.81
N TYR A 36 12.30 -1.53 0.63
CA TYR A 36 13.56 -0.97 0.14
C TYR A 36 13.38 -0.10 -1.10
N ARG A 37 14.08 1.04 -1.14
CA ARG A 37 14.00 2.08 -2.16
C ARG A 37 15.38 2.67 -2.43
N ASN A 38 15.88 2.53 -3.67
CA ASN A 38 17.17 3.10 -4.08
C ASN A 38 17.20 4.64 -4.01
N ASP A 39 16.06 5.29 -4.23
CA ASP A 39 15.91 6.76 -4.17
C ASP A 39 15.79 7.29 -2.74
N PHE A 40 15.49 6.41 -1.75
CA PHE A 40 15.45 6.72 -0.33
C PHE A 40 16.05 5.56 0.49
N PRO A 41 17.37 5.34 0.42
CA PRO A 41 18.01 4.10 0.89
C PRO A 41 18.11 3.99 2.42
N HIS A 42 17.83 5.07 3.15
CA HIS A 42 17.95 5.13 4.60
C HIS A 42 16.59 5.27 5.28
N GLU A 43 16.53 4.77 6.50
CA GLU A 43 15.44 4.97 7.44
C GLU A 43 15.29 6.46 7.82
N LYS A 44 14.05 6.92 8.06
CA LYS A 44 13.76 8.28 8.55
C LYS A 44 12.80 8.24 9.74
N ASP A 45 13.11 9.01 10.78
CA ASP A 45 12.31 9.05 12.01
C ASP A 45 10.84 9.44 11.79
N LYS A 46 10.55 10.30 10.80
CA LYS A 46 9.17 10.68 10.45
C LYS A 46 8.27 9.49 10.10
N TYR A 47 8.86 8.37 9.68
CA TYR A 47 8.17 7.14 9.30
C TYR A 47 8.24 6.04 10.37
N LYS A 48 8.70 6.32 11.60
CA LYS A 48 8.53 5.42 12.77
C LYS A 48 7.06 5.36 13.23
N LYS A 49 6.17 5.03 12.30
CA LYS A 49 4.71 5.05 12.37
C LYS A 49 4.16 4.05 11.35
N HIS A 50 2.94 3.57 11.58
CA HIS A 50 2.22 2.77 10.60
C HIS A 50 1.71 3.64 9.45
N THR A 51 1.75 3.09 8.24
CA THR A 51 1.12 3.69 7.07
C THR A 51 -0.31 3.16 6.99
N ILE A 52 -1.28 4.05 7.15
CA ILE A 52 -2.71 3.72 7.13
C ILE A 52 -3.33 4.33 5.88
N ILE A 53 -4.11 3.53 5.15
CA ILE A 53 -4.96 4.01 4.06
C ILE A 53 -6.41 3.94 4.50
N ASP A 54 -7.15 5.05 4.39
CA ASP A 54 -8.58 5.07 4.67
C ASP A 54 -9.42 4.62 3.45
N ASN A 55 -10.73 4.45 3.64
CA ASN A 55 -11.65 4.05 2.58
C ASN A 55 -11.78 5.08 1.44
N LYS A 56 -11.19 6.28 1.59
CA LYS A 56 -11.10 7.33 0.56
C LYS A 56 -9.71 7.38 -0.06
N GLU A 57 -8.91 6.32 0.13
CA GLU A 57 -7.54 6.16 -0.37
C GLU A 57 -6.57 7.24 0.13
N LYS A 58 -6.87 7.89 1.26
CA LYS A 58 -5.98 8.88 1.87
C LYS A 58 -4.97 8.20 2.78
N ILE A 59 -3.71 8.60 2.63
CA ILE A 59 -2.62 8.09 3.45
C ILE A 59 -2.41 8.93 4.69
N LYS A 60 -2.23 8.25 5.82
CA LYS A 60 -1.87 8.83 7.11
C LYS A 60 -0.72 8.04 7.74
N LEU A 61 0.04 8.73 8.60
CA LEU A 61 1.10 8.13 9.40
C LEU A 61 0.71 8.23 10.87
N GLU A 62 0.40 7.11 11.49
CA GLU A 62 -0.12 7.04 12.86
C GLU A 62 0.71 6.09 13.73
N VAL A 63 0.88 6.44 15.00
CA VAL A 63 1.43 5.55 16.03
C VAL A 63 0.21 4.92 16.68
N ASN A 64 0.18 3.59 16.79
CA ASN A 64 -0.88 2.88 17.52
C ASN A 64 -0.90 3.27 19.00
#